data_AF-A0A3M5FBX3-F1
#
_entry.id   AF-A0A3M5FBX3-F1
#
_cell.length_a   1.000
_cell.length_b   1.000
_cell.length_c   1.000
_cell.angle_alpha   90.00
_cell.angle_beta   90.00
_cell.angle_gamma   90.00
#
_symmetry.space_group_name_H-M   'P 1'
#
loop_
_entity.id
_entity.type
_entity.pdbx_description
1 polymer ?
#
loop_
_entity_poly.entity_id
_entity_poly.type
_entity_poly.pdbx_seq_one_letter_code
_entity_poly.pdbx_strand_id
1 'polypeptide(L)'
;MIDKTSTLQEVRDKINSSLQGKGITANIINDDNGARLVFSSTTTGKGSDISVVGASGQEALNIDGTKLMSDTSTGTDANGKAIPGAGAITATAKDAAFTVDGLSLTSKTNTVSTAISGLTFDLVAPSAAGATTTVTVATNTDGLKASLQSFVDSYNTLATLVTSLTKGSISDKGVYTAAALTGDATPRALLATIRDQLASASSSAGLSALSQLGIKTEQSNGTLSLDTATFTAALNDKKLGSQIQTMFTGTGATNADGTVDGGLVSRMTKALLPYTKSDGVLASKTSSLNKIQTRIASDQDALDRRIASLTTSLTSKYNAMDLVVGQLKATATSITSIFEAMNAQKNAS
;
A
#
# COMPACT_ATOMS: atom_id res chain seq x y z
N MET A 1 17.08 -41.78 -1.01
CA MET A 1 17.17 -42.69 -2.16
C MET A 1 15.85 -43.45 -2.31
N ILE A 2 15.45 -43.75 -3.54
CA ILE A 2 14.35 -44.69 -3.82
C ILE A 2 14.97 -46.09 -3.80
N ASP A 3 14.39 -47.01 -3.03
CA ASP A 3 14.85 -48.39 -2.94
C ASP A 3 13.86 -49.34 -3.63
N LYS A 4 14.25 -50.61 -3.81
CA LYS A 4 13.41 -51.64 -4.46
C LYS A 4 12.13 -52.00 -3.68
N THR A 5 12.00 -51.54 -2.44
CA THR A 5 10.85 -51.78 -1.56
C THR A 5 9.94 -50.56 -1.41
N SER A 6 10.33 -49.41 -1.99
CA SER A 6 9.60 -48.16 -1.86
C SER A 6 8.26 -48.24 -2.58
N THR A 7 7.20 -47.83 -1.90
CA THR A 7 5.86 -47.76 -2.48
C THR A 7 5.77 -46.62 -3.52
N LEU A 8 4.80 -46.70 -4.45
CA LEU A 8 4.57 -45.61 -5.41
C LEU A 8 4.30 -44.27 -4.72
N GLN A 9 3.65 -44.31 -3.54
CA GLN A 9 3.38 -43.13 -2.74
C GLN A 9 4.67 -42.50 -2.21
N GLU A 10 5.58 -43.29 -1.64
CA GLU A 10 6.89 -42.81 -1.19
C GLU A 10 7.74 -42.29 -2.34
N VAL A 11 7.66 -42.92 -3.51
CA VAL A 11 8.34 -42.47 -4.73
C VAL A 11 7.80 -41.09 -5.16
N ARG A 12 6.48 -40.93 -5.23
CA ARG A 12 5.82 -39.65 -5.53
C ARG A 12 6.25 -38.55 -4.54
N ASP A 13 6.21 -38.83 -3.25
CA ASP A 13 6.51 -37.85 -2.21
C ASP A 13 7.99 -37.45 -2.23
N LYS A 14 8.90 -38.39 -2.50
CA LYS A 14 10.33 -38.12 -2.72
C LYS A 14 10.58 -37.28 -3.98
N ILE A 15 9.87 -37.55 -5.08
CA ILE A 15 9.98 -36.76 -6.32
C ILE A 15 9.47 -35.33 -6.09
N ASN A 16 8.29 -35.18 -5.49
CA ASN A 16 7.73 -33.85 -5.23
C ASN A 16 8.59 -33.06 -4.24
N SER A 17 9.15 -33.68 -3.21
CA SER A 17 10.05 -32.96 -2.29
C SER A 17 11.39 -32.56 -2.91
N SER A 18 11.93 -33.35 -3.85
CA SER A 18 13.26 -33.11 -4.43
C SER A 18 13.26 -32.33 -5.75
N LEU A 19 12.20 -32.43 -6.56
CA LEU A 19 12.15 -31.91 -7.92
C LEU A 19 11.06 -30.84 -8.16
N GLN A 20 10.20 -30.57 -7.18
CA GLN A 20 9.20 -29.50 -7.28
C GLN A 20 9.86 -28.12 -7.46
N GLY A 21 11.00 -27.86 -6.81
CA GLY A 21 11.80 -26.65 -7.01
C GLY A 21 12.39 -26.51 -8.42
N LYS A 22 12.42 -27.60 -9.20
CA LYS A 22 12.83 -27.62 -10.62
C LYS A 22 11.62 -27.67 -11.56
N GLY A 23 10.41 -27.52 -11.05
CA GLY A 23 9.19 -27.50 -11.86
C GLY A 23 8.68 -28.88 -12.29
N ILE A 24 9.18 -29.97 -11.71
CA ILE A 24 8.70 -31.33 -12.00
C ILE A 24 7.84 -31.81 -10.82
N THR A 25 6.64 -32.30 -11.12
CA THR A 25 5.74 -32.91 -10.15
C THR A 25 5.37 -34.32 -10.57
N ALA A 26 5.13 -35.19 -9.60
CA ALA A 26 4.64 -36.54 -9.80
C ALA A 26 3.29 -36.72 -9.11
N ASN A 27 2.40 -37.48 -9.75
CA ASN A 27 1.12 -37.89 -9.21
C ASN A 27 0.86 -39.37 -9.51
N ILE A 28 -0.10 -39.98 -8.82
CA ILE A 28 -0.50 -41.37 -9.06
C ILE A 28 -1.91 -41.36 -9.63
N ILE A 29 -2.10 -41.98 -10.78
CA ILE A 29 -3.41 -42.18 -11.42
C ILE A 29 -3.68 -43.67 -11.44
N ASN A 30 -4.84 -44.09 -10.95
CA ASN A 30 -5.29 -45.47 -11.05
C ASN A 30 -6.16 -45.60 -12.31
N ASP A 31 -5.74 -46.44 -13.24
CA ASP A 31 -6.53 -46.83 -14.42
C ASP A 31 -7.06 -48.27 -14.26
N ASP A 32 -7.81 -48.75 -15.26
CA ASP A 32 -8.35 -50.12 -15.29
C ASP A 32 -7.25 -51.22 -15.31
N ASN A 33 -5.99 -50.84 -15.55
CA ASN A 33 -4.84 -51.73 -15.63
C ASN A 33 -3.91 -51.62 -14.40
N GLY A 34 -4.22 -50.75 -13.43
CA GLY A 34 -3.47 -50.57 -12.19
C GLY A 34 -3.10 -49.12 -11.86
N ALA A 35 -2.22 -48.96 -10.86
CA ALA A 35 -1.70 -47.66 -10.45
C ALA A 35 -0.51 -47.25 -11.32
N ARG A 36 -0.54 -46.02 -11.86
CA ARG A 36 0.53 -45.44 -12.70
C ARG A 36 1.05 -44.14 -12.10
N LEU A 37 2.37 -43.97 -12.16
CA LEU A 37 3.02 -42.72 -11.80
C LEU A 37 3.04 -41.79 -13.03
N VAL A 38 2.51 -40.58 -12.85
CA VAL A 38 2.39 -39.55 -13.90
C VAL A 38 3.23 -38.36 -13.52
N PHE A 39 4.14 -37.99 -14.42
CA PHE A 39 5.01 -36.83 -14.25
C PHE A 39 4.46 -35.65 -15.03
N SER A 40 4.63 -34.44 -14.50
CA SER A 40 4.31 -33.19 -15.16
C SER A 40 5.46 -32.20 -14.97
N SER A 41 5.72 -31.39 -15.99
CA SER A 41 6.73 -30.34 -15.98
C SER A 41 6.06 -29.00 -16.25
N THR A 42 6.48 -27.96 -15.54
CA THR A 42 6.11 -26.57 -15.86
C THR A 42 6.95 -26.00 -17.02
N THR A 43 8.03 -26.68 -17.40
CA THR A 43 8.88 -26.29 -18.53
C THR A 43 8.27 -26.81 -19.83
N THR A 44 7.95 -25.89 -20.73
CA THR A 44 7.37 -26.17 -22.05
C THR A 44 8.44 -26.09 -23.14
N GLY A 45 8.08 -26.41 -24.38
CA GLY A 45 8.96 -26.34 -25.54
C GLY A 45 9.61 -27.67 -25.93
N LYS A 46 10.06 -27.75 -27.17
CA LYS A 46 10.70 -28.93 -27.74
C LYS A 46 11.99 -29.28 -26.98
N GLY A 47 12.14 -30.55 -26.62
CA GLY A 47 13.30 -31.05 -25.88
C GLY A 47 13.20 -30.87 -24.37
N SER A 48 12.08 -30.35 -23.85
CA SER A 48 11.75 -30.34 -22.42
C SER A 48 11.02 -31.62 -21.99
N ASP A 49 11.10 -32.69 -22.80
CA ASP A 49 10.48 -33.98 -22.54
C ASP A 49 11.10 -34.64 -21.29
N ILE A 50 10.27 -35.26 -20.45
CA ILE A 50 10.72 -35.93 -19.22
C ILE A 50 11.21 -37.34 -19.57
N SER A 51 12.48 -37.63 -19.26
CA SER A 51 12.97 -39.01 -19.26
C SER A 51 13.32 -39.45 -17.84
N VAL A 52 12.96 -40.68 -17.52
CA VAL A 52 13.31 -41.35 -16.27
C VAL A 52 14.16 -42.55 -16.61
N VAL A 53 15.31 -42.68 -15.95
CA VAL A 53 16.18 -43.85 -16.06
C VAL A 53 16.30 -44.46 -14.67
N GLY A 54 15.71 -45.64 -14.50
CA GLY A 54 15.87 -46.47 -13.33
C GLY A 54 17.30 -47.00 -13.24
N ALA A 55 17.81 -47.09 -12.01
CA ALA A 55 19.08 -47.77 -11.74
C ALA A 55 18.95 -49.28 -11.99
N SER A 56 20.07 -50.00 -12.02
CA SER A 56 20.10 -51.45 -12.28
C SER A 56 19.11 -52.24 -11.39
N GLY A 57 18.22 -52.99 -12.02
CA GLY A 57 17.11 -53.73 -11.41
C GLY A 57 15.81 -52.92 -11.21
N GLN A 58 15.69 -51.72 -11.78
CA GLN A 58 14.50 -50.85 -11.78
C GLN A 58 14.16 -50.34 -13.20
N GLU A 59 14.55 -51.09 -14.23
CA GLU A 59 14.39 -50.74 -15.64
C GLU A 59 12.90 -50.64 -16.05
N ALA A 60 12.02 -51.28 -15.28
CA ALA A 60 10.56 -51.14 -15.41
C ALA A 60 10.05 -49.72 -15.12
N LEU A 61 10.87 -48.86 -14.49
CA LEU A 61 10.57 -47.44 -14.24
C LEU A 61 11.11 -46.52 -15.34
N ASN A 62 11.74 -47.06 -16.38
CA ASN A 62 12.28 -46.24 -17.46
C ASN A 62 11.14 -45.56 -18.23
N ILE A 63 11.24 -44.24 -18.40
CA ILE A 63 10.30 -43.44 -19.20
C ILE A 63 11.11 -42.74 -20.29
N ASP A 64 10.70 -42.94 -21.53
CA ASP A 64 11.14 -42.15 -22.67
C ASP A 64 10.03 -41.15 -23.03
N GLY A 65 10.17 -39.90 -22.57
CA GLY A 65 9.19 -38.84 -22.84
C GLY A 65 9.10 -38.42 -24.30
N THR A 66 10.01 -38.89 -25.17
CA THR A 66 9.98 -38.58 -26.61
C THR A 66 9.05 -39.49 -27.41
N LYS A 67 8.58 -40.59 -26.80
CA LYS A 67 7.68 -41.56 -27.42
C LYS A 67 6.32 -41.53 -26.75
N LEU A 68 5.26 -41.74 -27.53
CA LEU A 68 3.93 -41.90 -26.98
C LEU A 68 3.82 -43.23 -26.24
N MET A 69 3.11 -43.22 -25.12
CA MET A 69 2.77 -44.40 -24.34
C MET A 69 2.08 -45.50 -25.17
N SER A 70 1.35 -45.12 -26.23
CA SER A 70 0.74 -46.03 -27.20
C SER A 70 1.76 -46.85 -27.99
N ASP A 71 2.92 -46.26 -28.27
CA ASP A 71 3.93 -46.83 -29.18
C ASP A 71 4.95 -47.70 -28.44
N THR A 72 4.97 -47.60 -27.10
CA THR A 72 5.87 -48.33 -26.20
C THR A 72 5.19 -49.49 -25.49
N SER A 73 4.02 -49.93 -25.97
CA SER A 73 3.23 -51.02 -25.36
C SER A 73 4.05 -52.30 -25.20
N THR A 74 4.08 -52.85 -23.99
CA THR A 74 4.88 -54.05 -23.64
C THR A 74 4.05 -55.32 -23.47
N GLY A 75 2.72 -55.27 -23.66
CA GLY A 75 1.84 -56.43 -23.53
C GLY A 75 0.40 -56.18 -23.94
N THR A 76 -0.46 -57.18 -23.79
CA THR A 76 -1.92 -57.10 -24.02
C THR A 76 -2.68 -57.54 -22.76
N ASP A 77 -3.79 -56.88 -22.45
CA ASP A 77 -4.67 -57.23 -21.34
C ASP A 77 -5.42 -58.54 -21.59
N ALA A 78 -6.20 -59.00 -20.60
CA ALA A 78 -7.01 -60.21 -20.68
C ALA A 78 -8.08 -60.17 -21.80
N ASN A 79 -8.32 -59.00 -22.39
CA ASN A 79 -9.28 -58.74 -23.45
C ASN A 79 -8.61 -58.48 -24.81
N GLY A 80 -7.28 -58.68 -24.90
CA GLY A 80 -6.50 -58.51 -26.13
C GLY A 80 -6.16 -57.07 -26.52
N LYS A 81 -6.41 -56.08 -25.63
CA LYS A 81 -6.06 -54.68 -25.86
C LYS A 81 -4.64 -54.41 -25.40
N ALA A 82 -3.87 -53.65 -26.20
CA ALA A 82 -2.51 -53.25 -25.85
C ALA A 82 -2.47 -52.52 -24.49
N ILE A 83 -1.64 -53.00 -23.57
CA ILE A 83 -1.39 -52.34 -22.28
C ILE A 83 -0.44 -51.17 -22.57
N PRO A 84 -0.89 -49.92 -22.37
CA PRO A 84 -0.07 -48.75 -22.66
C PRO A 84 1.24 -48.81 -21.87
N GLY A 85 2.38 -48.61 -22.55
CA GLY A 85 3.71 -48.69 -21.95
C GLY A 85 4.11 -47.42 -21.19
N ALA A 86 5.42 -47.19 -21.07
CA ALA A 86 5.98 -45.98 -20.45
C ALA A 86 6.35 -44.93 -21.51
N GLY A 87 5.72 -43.76 -21.46
CA GLY A 87 5.97 -42.67 -22.41
C GLY A 87 5.04 -41.46 -22.20
N ALA A 88 5.03 -40.52 -23.15
CA ALA A 88 4.15 -39.36 -23.15
C ALA A 88 2.68 -39.77 -23.33
N ILE A 89 1.78 -39.19 -22.53
CA ILE A 89 0.36 -39.61 -22.46
C ILE A 89 -0.43 -39.14 -23.69
N THR A 90 -0.37 -37.85 -24.03
CA THR A 90 -1.20 -37.24 -25.08
C THR A 90 -0.39 -36.59 -26.20
N ALA A 91 0.72 -35.93 -25.85
CA ALA A 91 1.62 -35.29 -26.81
C ALA A 91 3.01 -35.11 -26.21
N THR A 92 4.02 -35.03 -27.08
CA THR A 92 5.37 -34.61 -26.72
C THR A 92 5.44 -33.09 -26.51
N ALA A 93 6.48 -32.63 -25.82
CA ALA A 93 6.71 -31.21 -25.64
C ALA A 93 7.02 -30.55 -26.99
N LYS A 94 6.27 -29.49 -27.32
CA LYS A 94 6.40 -28.75 -28.58
C LYS A 94 6.63 -27.28 -28.31
N ASP A 95 7.40 -26.65 -29.18
CA ASP A 95 7.48 -25.19 -29.22
C ASP A 95 6.18 -24.60 -29.77
N ALA A 96 5.80 -23.43 -29.28
CA ALA A 96 4.76 -22.63 -29.88
C ALA A 96 5.27 -22.08 -31.22
N ALA A 97 4.56 -22.34 -32.31
CA ALA A 97 4.82 -21.78 -33.62
C ALA A 97 3.70 -20.81 -33.99
N PHE A 98 4.06 -19.58 -34.35
CA PHE A 98 3.11 -18.52 -34.70
C PHE A 98 3.71 -17.62 -35.79
N THR A 99 2.86 -16.81 -36.41
CA THR A 99 3.30 -15.84 -37.43
C THR A 99 2.93 -14.43 -36.99
N VAL A 100 3.84 -13.48 -37.19
CA VAL A 100 3.61 -12.05 -36.97
C VAL A 100 3.94 -11.34 -38.27
N ASP A 101 2.97 -10.64 -38.85
CA ASP A 101 3.12 -9.92 -40.12
C ASP A 101 3.75 -10.77 -41.25
N GLY A 102 3.46 -12.09 -41.25
CA GLY A 102 3.98 -13.05 -42.22
C GLY A 102 5.34 -13.68 -41.86
N LEU A 103 6.02 -13.24 -40.81
CA LEU A 103 7.26 -13.86 -40.32
C LEU A 103 6.93 -15.02 -39.37
N SER A 104 7.48 -16.20 -39.67
CA SER A 104 7.34 -17.39 -38.81
C SER A 104 8.28 -17.29 -37.60
N LEU A 105 7.72 -17.39 -36.40
CA LEU A 105 8.43 -17.31 -35.13
C LEU A 105 8.11 -18.54 -34.28
N THR A 106 9.09 -18.96 -33.48
CA THR A 106 8.96 -20.08 -32.55
C THR A 106 9.34 -19.65 -31.13
N SER A 107 8.57 -20.07 -30.13
CA SER A 107 8.85 -19.83 -28.72
C SER A 107 8.74 -21.11 -27.91
N LYS A 108 9.61 -21.29 -26.91
CA LYS A 108 9.54 -22.42 -25.99
C LYS A 108 8.36 -22.30 -25.02
N THR A 109 7.95 -21.08 -24.71
CA THR A 109 6.87 -20.74 -23.79
C THR A 109 5.70 -20.08 -24.52
N ASN A 110 4.50 -20.25 -23.98
CA ASN A 110 3.31 -19.55 -24.48
C ASN A 110 3.32 -18.05 -24.15
N THR A 111 4.11 -17.62 -23.16
CA THR A 111 4.41 -16.21 -22.92
C THR A 111 5.61 -15.79 -23.75
N VAL A 112 5.40 -14.93 -24.75
CA VAL A 112 6.39 -14.48 -25.72
C VAL A 112 6.68 -13.00 -25.50
N SER A 113 7.86 -12.67 -24.97
CA SER A 113 8.30 -11.29 -24.71
C SER A 113 9.39 -10.78 -25.66
N THR A 114 10.01 -11.67 -26.44
CA THR A 114 11.18 -11.35 -27.27
C THR A 114 10.86 -11.20 -28.75
N ALA A 115 9.65 -11.60 -29.19
CA ALA A 115 9.26 -11.59 -30.59
C ALA A 115 9.10 -10.18 -31.16
N ILE A 116 8.59 -9.25 -30.36
CA ILE A 116 8.42 -7.85 -30.75
C ILE A 116 8.88 -6.97 -29.59
N SER A 117 9.73 -5.98 -29.88
CA SER A 117 10.21 -5.05 -28.85
C SER A 117 9.04 -4.29 -28.21
N GLY A 118 8.95 -4.36 -26.88
CA GLY A 118 7.93 -3.64 -26.10
C GLY A 118 6.56 -4.34 -25.99
N LEU A 119 6.40 -5.55 -26.53
CA LEU A 119 5.17 -6.33 -26.45
C LEU A 119 5.44 -7.70 -25.83
N THR A 120 4.55 -8.12 -24.92
CA THR A 120 4.50 -9.48 -24.39
C THR A 120 3.16 -10.09 -24.79
N PHE A 121 3.20 -11.25 -25.44
CA PHE A 121 2.02 -12.01 -25.85
C PHE A 121 1.85 -13.24 -24.97
N ASP A 122 0.62 -13.53 -24.57
CA ASP A 122 0.26 -14.83 -24.01
C ASP A 122 -0.57 -15.61 -25.03
N LEU A 123 0.00 -16.70 -25.53
CA LEU A 123 -0.63 -17.59 -26.51
C LEU A 123 -1.59 -18.54 -25.79
N VAL A 124 -2.89 -18.26 -25.87
CA VAL A 124 -3.93 -19.03 -25.15
C VAL A 124 -4.47 -20.19 -25.98
N ALA A 125 -4.74 -19.96 -27.27
CA ALA A 125 -5.35 -20.94 -28.16
C ALA A 125 -4.90 -20.73 -29.62
N PRO A 126 -4.87 -21.79 -30.45
CA PRO A 126 -4.63 -21.65 -31.88
C PRO A 126 -5.78 -20.89 -32.55
N SER A 127 -5.44 -19.96 -33.44
CA SER A 127 -6.42 -19.27 -34.28
C SER A 127 -7.12 -20.26 -35.22
N ALA A 128 -8.38 -20.00 -35.55
CA ALA A 128 -9.10 -20.78 -36.57
C ALA A 128 -8.35 -20.70 -37.92
N ALA A 129 -8.45 -21.75 -38.74
CA ALA A 129 -7.76 -21.81 -40.02
C ALA A 129 -8.12 -20.59 -40.89
N GLY A 130 -7.12 -19.79 -41.26
CA GLY A 130 -7.28 -18.57 -42.07
C GLY A 130 -7.72 -17.32 -41.29
N ALA A 131 -7.97 -17.40 -39.98
CA ALA A 131 -8.26 -16.24 -39.15
C ALA A 131 -6.96 -15.60 -38.65
N THR A 132 -6.83 -14.28 -38.83
CA THR A 132 -5.73 -13.49 -38.27
C THR A 132 -6.27 -12.59 -37.15
N THR A 133 -5.51 -12.50 -36.06
CA THR A 133 -5.83 -11.58 -34.96
C THR A 133 -5.04 -10.30 -35.18
N THR A 134 -5.72 -9.16 -35.35
CA THR A 134 -5.06 -7.86 -35.46
C THR A 134 -4.82 -7.29 -34.06
N VAL A 135 -3.56 -7.02 -33.74
CA VAL A 135 -3.17 -6.33 -32.49
C VAL A 135 -2.91 -4.87 -32.83
N THR A 136 -3.69 -3.96 -32.24
CA THR A 136 -3.50 -2.51 -32.44
C THR A 136 -2.78 -1.93 -31.24
N VAL A 137 -1.61 -1.32 -31.46
CA VAL A 137 -0.89 -0.55 -30.45
C VAL A 137 -1.35 0.90 -30.56
N ALA A 138 -2.12 1.34 -29.56
CA ALA A 138 -2.59 2.72 -29.46
C ALA A 138 -2.00 3.42 -28.24
N THR A 139 -1.92 4.75 -28.28
CA THR A 139 -1.56 5.55 -27.12
C THR A 139 -2.61 5.40 -26.03
N ASN A 140 -2.20 5.08 -24.79
CA ASN A 140 -3.11 4.89 -23.66
C ASN A 140 -3.61 6.25 -23.12
N THR A 141 -4.72 6.74 -23.67
CA THR A 141 -5.37 7.99 -23.24
C THR A 141 -6.14 7.82 -21.93
N ASP A 142 -6.72 6.64 -21.71
CA ASP A 142 -7.57 6.34 -20.55
C ASP A 142 -6.75 6.22 -19.27
N GLY A 143 -5.58 5.58 -19.34
CA GLY A 143 -4.63 5.52 -18.23
C GLY A 143 -4.11 6.89 -17.82
N LEU A 144 -3.86 7.78 -18.79
CA LEU A 144 -3.47 9.17 -18.51
C LEU A 144 -4.62 9.93 -17.84
N LYS A 145 -5.86 9.77 -18.33
CA LYS A 145 -7.06 10.35 -17.71
C LYS A 145 -7.24 9.88 -16.27
N ALA A 146 -7.12 8.57 -16.02
CA ALA A 146 -7.24 7.99 -14.68
C ALA A 146 -6.15 8.52 -13.73
N SER A 147 -4.91 8.64 -14.22
CA SER A 147 -3.79 9.20 -13.45
C SER A 147 -4.02 10.67 -13.09
N LEU A 148 -4.54 11.47 -14.03
CA LEU A 148 -4.91 12.87 -13.75
C LEU A 148 -6.06 12.99 -12.77
N GLN A 149 -7.09 12.14 -12.91
CA GLN A 149 -8.21 12.12 -11.98
C GLN A 149 -7.74 11.78 -10.56
N SER A 150 -6.90 10.75 -10.41
CA SER A 150 -6.31 10.39 -9.12
C SER A 150 -5.47 11.53 -8.51
N PHE A 151 -4.75 12.28 -9.33
CA PHE A 151 -4.02 13.48 -8.88
C PHE A 151 -4.97 14.58 -8.38
N VAL A 152 -6.02 14.89 -9.15
CA VAL A 152 -7.05 15.87 -8.78
C VAL A 152 -7.75 15.48 -7.49
N ASP A 153 -8.12 14.21 -7.35
CA ASP A 153 -8.77 13.67 -6.16
C ASP A 153 -7.86 13.76 -4.95
N SER A 154 -6.59 13.37 -5.07
CA SER A 154 -5.60 13.46 -3.98
C SER A 154 -5.39 14.89 -3.51
N TYR A 155 -5.32 15.85 -4.43
CA TYR A 155 -5.25 17.28 -4.09
C TYR A 155 -6.54 17.75 -3.40
N ASN A 156 -7.70 17.34 -3.89
CA ASN A 156 -9.00 17.71 -3.31
C ASN A 156 -9.18 17.15 -1.90
N THR A 157 -8.73 15.92 -1.65
CA THR A 157 -8.67 15.33 -0.31
C THR A 157 -7.79 16.18 0.61
N LEU A 158 -6.60 16.58 0.17
CA LEU A 158 -5.70 17.43 0.95
C LEU A 158 -6.32 18.82 1.23
N ALA A 159 -6.87 19.48 0.22
CA ALA A 159 -7.51 20.78 0.35
C ALA A 159 -8.70 20.74 1.33
N THR A 160 -9.50 19.67 1.25
CA THR A 160 -10.63 19.44 2.16
C THR A 160 -10.15 19.18 3.58
N LEU A 161 -9.12 18.36 3.76
CA LEU A 161 -8.53 18.07 5.07
C LEU A 161 -7.98 19.34 5.73
N VAL A 162 -7.21 20.14 5.00
CA VAL A 162 -6.67 21.40 5.52
C VAL A 162 -7.79 22.38 5.86
N THR A 163 -8.83 22.48 5.03
CA THR A 163 -9.98 23.34 5.32
C THR A 163 -10.70 22.88 6.58
N SER A 164 -10.93 21.58 6.74
CA SER A 164 -11.56 20.99 7.94
C SER A 164 -10.75 21.26 9.21
N LEU A 165 -9.42 21.18 9.13
CA LEU A 165 -8.55 21.38 10.29
C LEU A 165 -8.34 22.86 10.66
N THR A 166 -8.52 23.79 9.71
CA THR A 166 -8.18 25.21 9.91
C THR A 166 -9.39 26.14 9.99
N LYS A 167 -10.53 25.79 9.39
CA LYS A 167 -11.74 26.60 9.39
C LYS A 167 -12.60 26.23 10.61
N GLY A 168 -12.72 27.16 11.57
CA GLY A 168 -13.69 27.03 12.64
C GLY A 168 -15.13 27.07 12.10
N SER A 169 -16.03 26.33 12.76
CA SER A 169 -17.45 26.33 12.44
C SER A 169 -18.21 27.28 13.34
N ILE A 170 -19.26 27.90 12.82
CA ILE A 170 -20.23 28.66 13.64
C ILE A 170 -21.45 27.77 13.77
N SER A 171 -21.83 27.44 14.99
CA SER A 171 -23.07 26.68 15.25
C SER A 171 -24.30 27.53 14.93
N ASP A 172 -25.45 26.89 14.76
CA ASP A 172 -26.75 27.56 14.51
C ASP A 172 -27.13 28.57 15.62
N LYS A 173 -26.48 28.49 16.79
CA LYS A 173 -26.64 29.41 17.93
C LYS A 173 -25.65 30.58 17.92
N GLY A 174 -24.90 30.78 16.83
CA GLY A 174 -23.91 31.85 16.69
C GLY A 174 -22.62 31.63 17.49
N VAL A 175 -22.42 30.46 18.11
CA VAL A 175 -21.20 30.14 18.87
C VAL A 175 -20.14 29.61 17.92
N TYR A 176 -18.97 30.26 17.92
CA TYR A 176 -17.80 29.85 17.14
C TYR A 176 -17.04 28.71 17.82
N THR A 177 -16.86 27.61 17.10
CA THR A 177 -16.05 26.47 17.50
C THR A 177 -14.79 26.44 16.64
N ALA A 178 -13.64 26.65 17.27
CA ALA A 178 -12.35 26.54 16.58
C ALA A 178 -12.08 25.09 16.17
N ALA A 179 -11.63 24.87 14.93
CA ALA A 179 -11.03 23.62 14.50
C ALA A 179 -9.64 23.42 15.14
N ALA A 180 -9.15 22.17 15.15
CA ALA A 180 -7.93 21.78 15.87
C ALA A 180 -6.67 22.58 15.51
N LEU A 181 -6.56 23.07 14.27
CA LEU A 181 -5.44 23.87 13.78
C LEU A 181 -5.87 25.30 13.40
N THR A 182 -6.94 25.81 14.02
CA THR A 182 -7.36 27.22 13.83
C THR A 182 -6.21 28.15 14.22
N GLY A 183 -5.86 29.09 13.34
CA GLY A 183 -4.77 30.03 13.55
C GLY A 183 -3.39 29.50 13.15
N ASP A 184 -3.24 28.20 12.89
CA ASP A 184 -2.00 27.64 12.37
C ASP A 184 -1.75 28.10 10.92
N ALA A 185 -0.55 28.60 10.66
CA ALA A 185 -0.13 29.01 9.32
C ALA A 185 0.41 27.83 8.50
N THR A 186 0.86 26.75 9.15
CA THR A 186 1.57 25.65 8.47
C THR A 186 0.72 24.89 7.44
N PRO A 187 -0.55 24.51 7.70
CA PRO A 187 -1.36 23.80 6.70
C PRO A 187 -1.74 24.72 5.52
N ARG A 188 -1.92 26.01 5.80
CA ARG A 188 -2.23 27.03 4.78
C ARG A 188 -1.02 27.33 3.90
N ALA A 189 0.17 27.43 4.50
CA ALA A 189 1.43 27.60 3.78
C ALA A 189 1.72 26.40 2.88
N LEU A 190 1.48 25.17 3.37
CA LEU A 190 1.61 23.95 2.57
C LEU A 190 0.71 23.97 1.31
N LEU A 191 -0.58 24.31 1.48
CA LEU A 191 -1.48 24.47 0.34
C LEU A 191 -1.05 25.58 -0.61
N ALA A 192 -0.56 26.70 -0.09
CA ALA A 192 -0.08 27.80 -0.92
C ALA A 192 1.14 27.38 -1.76
N THR A 193 2.09 26.66 -1.17
CA THR A 193 3.24 26.09 -1.88
C THR A 193 2.83 25.15 -3.01
N ILE A 194 1.86 24.26 -2.78
CA ILE A 194 1.34 23.37 -3.83
C ILE A 194 0.65 24.18 -4.93
N ARG A 195 -0.21 25.14 -4.57
CA ARG A 195 -0.94 25.98 -5.52
C ARG A 195 -0.01 26.84 -6.37
N ASP A 196 1.07 27.35 -5.80
CA ASP A 196 2.08 28.11 -6.53
C ASP A 196 2.73 27.26 -7.63
N GLN A 197 3.10 26.02 -7.32
CA GLN A 197 3.64 25.09 -8.33
C GLN A 197 2.62 24.72 -9.41
N LEU A 198 1.33 24.66 -9.04
CA LEU A 198 0.24 24.35 -9.94
C LEU A 198 -0.12 25.52 -10.87
N ALA A 199 -0.02 26.75 -10.37
CA ALA A 199 -0.23 27.98 -11.11
C ALA A 199 1.00 28.37 -11.95
N SER A 200 2.20 27.89 -11.57
CA SER A 200 3.43 28.16 -12.30
C SER A 200 3.37 27.58 -13.71
N ALA A 201 3.49 28.46 -14.70
CA ALA A 201 3.51 28.05 -16.09
C ALA A 201 4.75 27.17 -16.37
N SER A 202 4.56 26.08 -17.10
CA SER A 202 5.69 25.29 -17.61
C SER A 202 6.15 25.91 -18.92
N SER A 203 7.47 26.04 -19.11
CA SER A 203 8.06 26.61 -20.34
C SER A 203 8.10 25.60 -21.50
N SER A 204 7.11 24.70 -21.59
CA SER A 204 7.01 23.72 -22.66
C SER A 204 6.28 24.32 -23.87
N ALA A 205 6.84 24.15 -25.05
CA ALA A 205 6.27 24.68 -26.29
C ALA A 205 4.86 24.09 -26.52
N GLY A 206 3.82 24.92 -26.40
CA GLY A 206 2.43 24.59 -26.72
C GLY A 206 1.49 24.33 -25.52
N LEU A 207 2.03 23.91 -24.37
CA LEU A 207 1.26 23.68 -23.14
C LEU A 207 1.91 24.42 -21.96
N SER A 208 1.39 25.61 -21.66
CA SER A 208 1.94 26.49 -20.63
C SER A 208 1.17 26.41 -19.32
N ALA A 209 -0.10 26.00 -19.33
CA ALA A 209 -0.96 25.99 -18.14
C ALA A 209 -1.84 24.74 -18.05
N LEU A 210 -2.09 24.26 -16.83
CA LEU A 210 -2.96 23.11 -16.57
C LEU A 210 -4.43 23.39 -16.95
N SER A 211 -4.82 24.66 -16.99
CA SER A 211 -6.12 25.10 -17.50
C SER A 211 -6.33 24.77 -18.97
N GLN A 212 -5.26 24.73 -19.78
CA GLN A 212 -5.31 24.32 -21.20
C GLN A 212 -5.59 22.82 -21.36
N LEU A 213 -5.33 22.05 -20.31
CA LEU A 213 -5.59 20.61 -20.22
C LEU A 213 -6.97 20.29 -19.62
N GLY A 214 -7.75 21.32 -19.26
CA GLY A 214 -9.06 21.17 -18.63
C GLY A 214 -9.03 21.03 -17.11
N ILE A 215 -7.86 21.16 -16.46
CA ILE A 215 -7.78 21.23 -15.00
C ILE A 215 -8.04 22.67 -14.56
N LYS A 216 -9.17 22.91 -13.91
CA LYS A 216 -9.58 24.23 -13.41
C LYS A 216 -9.45 24.27 -11.90
N THR A 217 -9.13 25.44 -11.37
CA THR A 217 -9.14 25.70 -9.93
C THR A 217 -10.40 26.46 -9.57
N GLU A 218 -11.19 25.90 -8.68
CA GLU A 218 -12.42 26.52 -8.18
C GLU A 218 -12.07 27.68 -7.24
N GLN A 219 -12.64 28.86 -7.49
CA GLN A 219 -12.31 30.07 -6.74
C GLN A 219 -12.83 30.06 -5.29
N SER A 220 -13.89 29.30 -5.02
CA SER A 220 -14.60 29.30 -3.74
C SER A 220 -13.84 28.56 -2.63
N ASN A 221 -13.17 27.45 -2.97
CA ASN A 221 -12.53 26.53 -2.03
C ASN A 221 -11.09 26.16 -2.46
N GLY A 222 -10.66 26.57 -3.66
CA GLY A 222 -9.36 26.23 -4.22
C GLY A 222 -9.21 24.75 -4.57
N THR A 223 -10.30 23.99 -4.73
CA THR A 223 -10.29 22.60 -5.24
C THR A 223 -10.02 22.58 -6.74
N LEU A 224 -9.60 21.43 -7.26
CA LEU A 224 -9.41 21.20 -8.68
C LEU A 224 -10.59 20.45 -9.27
N SER A 225 -11.00 20.84 -10.47
CA SER A 225 -11.97 20.13 -11.29
C SER A 225 -11.33 19.74 -12.62
N LEU A 226 -11.62 18.51 -13.08
CA LEU A 226 -11.15 18.01 -14.38
C LEU A 226 -12.29 18.03 -15.39
N ASP A 227 -12.19 18.92 -16.37
CA ASP A 227 -13.08 18.93 -17.53
C ASP A 227 -12.65 17.83 -18.51
N THR A 228 -13.29 16.67 -18.40
CA THR A 228 -12.97 15.49 -19.22
C THR A 228 -13.21 15.69 -20.72
N ALA A 229 -14.08 16.63 -21.12
CA ALA A 229 -14.33 16.93 -22.52
C ALA A 229 -13.18 17.77 -23.09
N THR A 230 -12.77 18.82 -22.37
CA THR A 230 -11.60 19.63 -22.74
C THR A 230 -10.31 18.80 -22.74
N PHE A 231 -10.16 17.88 -21.77
CA PHE A 231 -9.02 16.96 -21.71
C PHE A 231 -8.97 16.01 -22.92
N THR A 232 -10.09 15.38 -23.26
CA THR A 232 -10.19 14.47 -24.41
C THR A 232 -9.91 15.22 -25.72
N ALA A 233 -10.42 16.45 -25.88
CA ALA A 233 -10.12 17.29 -27.04
C ALA A 233 -8.64 17.70 -27.12
N ALA A 234 -8.02 18.05 -25.98
CA ALA A 234 -6.59 18.36 -25.93
C ALA A 234 -5.71 17.15 -26.32
N LEU A 235 -6.15 15.94 -25.98
CA LEU A 235 -5.40 14.72 -26.23
C LEU A 235 -5.59 14.16 -27.64
N ASN A 236 -6.84 14.12 -28.13
CA ASN A 236 -7.19 13.51 -29.41
C ASN A 236 -7.03 14.50 -30.58
N ASP A 237 -7.53 15.73 -30.45
CA ASP A 237 -7.57 16.67 -31.57
C ASP A 237 -6.24 17.41 -31.72
N LYS A 238 -5.61 17.75 -30.59
CA LYS A 238 -4.34 18.51 -30.57
C LYS A 238 -3.11 17.63 -30.42
N LYS A 239 -3.27 16.31 -30.20
CA LYS A 239 -2.18 15.32 -30.05
C LYS A 239 -1.10 15.72 -29.04
N LEU A 240 -1.49 16.41 -27.96
CA LEU A 240 -0.55 16.96 -26.97
C LEU A 240 -0.05 15.91 -25.97
N GLY A 241 -0.22 14.60 -26.22
CA GLY A 241 0.14 13.53 -25.28
C GLY A 241 1.61 13.59 -24.81
N SER A 242 2.54 13.82 -25.73
CA SER A 242 3.96 13.97 -25.41
C SER A 242 4.28 15.25 -24.63
N GLN A 243 3.53 16.34 -24.89
CA GLN A 243 3.67 17.60 -24.16
C GLN A 243 3.07 17.50 -22.75
N ILE A 244 1.96 16.77 -22.58
CA ILE A 244 1.40 16.47 -21.27
C ILE A 244 2.39 15.64 -20.46
N GLN A 245 2.97 14.59 -21.06
CA GLN A 245 4.02 13.82 -20.41
C GLN A 245 5.19 14.73 -19.99
N THR A 246 5.70 15.55 -20.90
CA THR A 246 6.79 16.50 -20.62
C THR A 246 6.42 17.50 -19.52
N MET A 247 5.17 17.96 -19.44
CA MET A 247 4.72 18.88 -18.40
C MET A 247 4.69 18.22 -17.01
N PHE A 248 4.29 16.96 -16.91
CA PHE A 248 4.18 16.26 -15.63
C PHE A 248 5.50 15.61 -15.19
N THR A 249 6.19 14.90 -16.09
CA THR A 249 7.42 14.16 -15.79
C THR A 249 8.69 14.94 -16.09
N GLY A 250 8.60 16.06 -16.82
CA GLY A 250 9.78 16.78 -17.32
C GLY A 250 10.38 16.09 -18.54
N THR A 251 11.52 16.60 -19.01
CA THR A 251 12.27 16.06 -20.16
C THR A 251 13.04 14.77 -19.82
N GLY A 252 12.89 14.23 -18.61
CA GLY A 252 13.60 13.03 -18.17
C GLY A 252 15.08 13.24 -17.83
N ALA A 253 15.57 14.48 -17.85
CA ALA A 253 16.93 14.80 -17.44
C ALA A 253 17.05 14.68 -15.91
N THR A 254 17.68 13.61 -15.46
CA THR A 254 18.09 13.44 -14.06
C THR A 254 19.31 14.31 -13.80
N ASN A 255 19.17 15.21 -12.85
CA ASN A 255 20.30 15.94 -12.29
C ASN A 255 21.23 15.01 -11.50
N ALA A 256 22.44 15.48 -11.21
CA ALA A 256 23.42 14.78 -10.39
C ALA A 256 22.93 14.47 -8.96
N ASP A 257 21.82 15.07 -8.50
CA ASP A 257 21.18 14.81 -7.20
C ASP A 257 20.07 13.74 -7.25
N GLY A 258 19.83 13.11 -8.42
CA GLY A 258 18.77 12.10 -8.61
C GLY A 258 17.36 12.67 -8.84
N THR A 259 17.21 13.99 -8.92
CA THR A 259 15.92 14.65 -9.23
C THR A 259 15.76 14.85 -10.73
N VAL A 260 14.55 14.62 -11.25
CA VAL A 260 14.22 14.87 -12.66
C VAL A 260 13.85 16.35 -12.78
N ASP A 261 14.65 17.18 -13.44
CA ASP A 261 14.34 18.61 -13.52
C ASP A 261 13.28 18.91 -14.59
N GLY A 262 12.33 19.79 -14.23
CA GLY A 262 11.39 20.42 -15.16
C GLY A 262 9.94 19.93 -15.11
N GLY A 263 9.64 18.78 -14.49
CA GLY A 263 8.26 18.27 -14.39
C GLY A 263 7.47 18.85 -13.21
N LEU A 264 6.16 19.02 -13.37
CA LEU A 264 5.26 19.44 -12.28
C LEU A 264 5.40 18.55 -11.04
N VAL A 265 5.48 17.23 -11.23
CA VAL A 265 5.59 16.27 -10.11
C VAL A 265 6.89 16.50 -9.34
N SER A 266 8.02 16.65 -10.04
CA SER A 266 9.32 16.91 -9.40
C SER A 266 9.35 18.24 -8.65
N ARG A 267 8.81 19.31 -9.26
CA ARG A 267 8.70 20.62 -8.60
C ARG A 267 7.86 20.55 -7.33
N MET A 268 6.72 19.86 -7.38
CA MET A 268 5.87 19.62 -6.21
C MET A 268 6.59 18.80 -5.15
N THR A 269 7.27 17.72 -5.52
CA THR A 269 8.04 16.88 -4.56
C THR A 269 9.13 17.70 -3.88
N LYS A 270 9.89 18.50 -4.62
CA LYS A 270 10.93 19.40 -4.06
C LYS A 270 10.32 20.43 -3.09
N ALA A 271 9.18 21.02 -3.46
CA ALA A 271 8.51 22.01 -2.63
C ALA A 271 7.88 21.41 -1.36
N LEU A 272 7.49 20.13 -1.40
CA LEU A 272 6.93 19.38 -0.26
C LEU A 272 8.00 18.78 0.66
N LEU A 273 9.21 18.56 0.16
CA LEU A 273 10.29 17.91 0.90
C LEU A 273 10.59 18.56 2.27
N PRO A 274 10.63 19.90 2.42
CA PRO A 274 10.84 20.53 3.73
C PRO A 274 9.75 20.22 4.76
N TYR A 275 8.54 19.86 4.31
CA TYR A 275 7.41 19.52 5.17
C TYR A 275 7.37 18.04 5.53
N THR A 276 7.69 17.15 4.57
CA THR A 276 7.49 15.70 4.68
C THR A 276 8.71 14.91 5.14
N LYS A 277 9.93 15.49 5.05
CA LYS A 277 11.15 14.83 5.54
C LYS A 277 11.08 14.53 7.04
N SER A 278 11.88 13.57 7.50
CA SER A 278 11.89 13.08 8.90
C SER A 278 12.23 14.18 9.92
N ASP A 279 13.01 15.18 9.52
CA ASP A 279 13.36 16.39 10.28
C ASP A 279 12.62 17.65 9.75
N GLY A 280 11.47 17.43 9.09
CA GLY A 280 10.70 18.48 8.43
C GLY A 280 9.88 19.33 9.38
N VAL A 281 9.21 20.35 8.83
CA VAL A 281 8.36 21.29 9.59
C VAL A 281 7.28 20.55 10.38
N LEU A 282 6.64 19.54 9.78
CA LEU A 282 5.60 18.76 10.44
C LEU A 282 6.16 17.92 11.60
N ALA A 283 7.30 17.26 11.39
CA ALA A 283 7.96 16.47 12.44
C ALA A 283 8.43 17.34 13.61
N SER A 284 9.02 18.50 13.32
CA SER A 284 9.46 19.47 14.34
C SER A 284 8.27 20.03 15.14
N LYS A 285 7.15 20.30 14.48
CA LYS A 285 5.92 20.76 15.15
C LYS A 285 5.33 19.68 16.05
N THR A 286 5.28 18.43 15.59
CA THR A 286 4.84 17.28 16.41
C THR A 286 5.73 17.12 17.64
N SER A 287 7.05 17.18 17.47
CA SER A 287 8.00 17.12 18.60
C SER A 287 7.77 18.26 19.61
N SER A 288 7.56 19.48 19.12
CA SER A 288 7.30 20.66 19.96
C SER A 288 5.98 20.54 20.73
N LEU A 289 4.91 20.06 20.07
CA LEU A 289 3.61 19.84 20.71
C LEU A 289 3.68 18.73 21.77
N ASN A 290 4.41 17.64 21.51
CA ASN A 290 4.63 16.59 22.50
C ASN A 290 5.38 17.11 23.72
N LYS A 291 6.41 17.95 23.53
CA LYS A 291 7.13 18.59 24.65
C LYS A 291 6.22 19.50 25.47
N ILE A 292 5.35 20.28 24.81
CA ILE A 292 4.35 21.12 25.48
C ILE A 292 3.40 20.26 26.29
N GLN A 293 2.91 19.16 25.72
CA GLN A 293 2.01 18.22 26.41
C GLN A 293 2.66 17.64 27.67
N THR A 294 3.91 17.18 27.59
CA THR A 294 4.65 16.67 28.77
C THR A 294 4.85 17.75 29.82
N ARG A 295 5.17 18.99 29.42
CA ARG A 295 5.33 20.11 30.36
C ARG A 295 4.01 20.44 31.06
N ILE A 296 2.90 20.52 30.32
CA ILE A 296 1.57 20.78 30.90
C ILE A 296 1.20 19.68 31.90
N ALA A 297 1.47 18.40 31.59
CA ALA A 297 1.24 17.31 32.54
C ALA A 297 2.06 17.49 33.83
N SER A 298 3.35 17.84 33.70
CA SER A 298 4.20 18.13 34.86
C SER A 298 3.72 19.35 35.68
N ASP A 299 3.20 20.37 35.01
CA ASP A 299 2.66 21.57 35.67
C ASP A 299 1.36 21.25 36.43
N GLN A 300 0.50 20.40 35.87
CA GLN A 300 -0.70 19.88 36.53
C GLN A 300 -0.32 19.10 37.80
N ASP A 301 0.62 18.16 37.71
CA ASP A 301 1.10 17.40 38.87
C ASP A 301 1.69 18.30 39.97
N ALA A 302 2.42 19.34 39.57
CA ALA A 302 2.98 20.31 40.52
C ALA A 302 1.90 21.16 41.19
N LEU A 303 0.88 21.57 40.45
CA LEU A 303 -0.27 22.29 40.97
C LEU A 303 -1.06 21.42 41.96
N ASP A 304 -1.31 20.15 41.64
CA ASP A 304 -2.02 19.22 42.51
C ASP A 304 -1.27 19.02 43.84
N ARG A 305 0.05 18.84 43.80
CA ARG A 305 0.89 18.80 45.02
C ARG A 305 0.77 20.08 45.85
N ARG A 306 0.73 21.25 45.19
CA ARG A 306 0.60 22.54 45.87
C ARG A 306 -0.78 22.70 46.52
N ILE A 307 -1.85 22.29 45.84
CA ILE A 307 -3.22 22.30 46.38
C ILE A 307 -3.31 21.38 47.59
N ALA A 308 -2.73 20.17 47.52
CA ALA A 308 -2.69 19.23 48.64
C ALA A 308 -1.96 19.81 49.86
N SER A 309 -0.75 20.36 49.66
CA SER A 309 0.04 20.97 50.73
C SER A 309 -0.66 22.18 51.37
N LEU A 310 -1.28 23.03 50.54
CA LEU A 310 -2.05 24.18 51.04
C LEU A 310 -3.25 23.71 51.86
N THR A 311 -3.96 22.69 51.39
CA THR A 311 -5.10 22.11 52.10
C THR A 311 -4.66 21.56 53.46
N THR A 312 -3.60 20.76 53.52
CA THR A 312 -3.05 20.25 54.77
C THR A 312 -2.65 21.40 55.71
N SER A 313 -1.94 22.41 55.21
CA SER A 313 -1.53 23.56 56.02
C SER A 313 -2.72 24.34 56.57
N LEU A 314 -3.74 24.59 55.75
CA LEU A 314 -4.97 25.26 56.16
C LEU A 314 -5.74 24.42 57.19
N THR A 315 -5.93 23.13 56.98
CA THR A 315 -6.57 22.23 57.94
C THR A 315 -5.84 22.24 59.28
N SER A 316 -4.50 22.17 59.29
CA SER A 316 -3.72 22.29 60.54
C SER A 316 -3.91 23.64 61.23
N LYS A 317 -3.93 24.75 60.48
CA LYS A 317 -4.18 26.09 61.04
C LYS A 317 -5.59 26.21 61.62
N TYR A 318 -6.60 25.70 60.93
CA TYR A 318 -7.99 25.72 61.41
C TYR A 318 -8.15 24.87 62.68
N ASN A 319 -7.55 23.68 62.73
CA ASN A 319 -7.56 22.84 63.93
C ASN A 319 -6.84 23.53 65.11
N ALA A 320 -5.71 24.19 64.85
CA ALA A 320 -4.99 24.95 65.88
C ALA A 320 -5.80 26.17 66.38
N MET A 321 -6.47 26.88 65.47
CA MET A 321 -7.37 27.98 65.85
C MET A 321 -8.56 27.48 66.66
N ASP A 322 -9.15 26.33 66.31
CA ASP A 322 -10.26 25.74 67.07
C ASP A 322 -9.82 25.34 68.48
N LEU A 323 -8.61 24.78 68.63
CA LEU A 323 -8.02 24.48 69.93
C LEU A 323 -7.82 25.75 70.77
N VAL A 324 -7.29 26.83 70.19
CA VAL A 324 -7.10 28.12 70.88
C VAL A 324 -8.45 28.72 71.27
N VAL A 325 -9.47 28.66 70.41
CA VAL A 325 -10.83 29.12 70.73
C VAL A 325 -11.43 28.30 71.87
N GLY A 326 -11.23 26.97 71.88
CA GLY A 326 -11.64 26.10 72.97
C GLY A 326 -10.95 26.44 74.29
N GLN A 327 -9.64 26.69 74.26
CA GLN A 327 -8.87 27.14 75.44
C GLN A 327 -9.35 28.51 75.94
N LEU A 328 -9.53 29.49 75.05
CA LEU A 328 -10.03 30.82 75.41
C LEU A 328 -11.44 30.75 76.01
N LYS A 329 -12.33 29.91 75.48
CA LYS A 329 -13.65 29.66 76.06
C LYS A 329 -13.54 29.04 77.45
N ALA A 330 -12.69 28.03 77.63
CA ALA A 330 -12.46 27.42 78.94
C ALA A 330 -11.92 28.44 79.95
N THR A 331 -10.96 29.28 79.55
CA THR A 331 -10.45 30.38 80.39
C THR A 331 -11.55 31.39 80.71
N ALA A 332 -12.37 31.78 79.74
CA ALA A 332 -13.50 32.68 79.98
C ALA A 332 -14.49 32.07 81.00
N THR A 333 -14.85 30.79 80.86
CA THR A 333 -15.71 30.08 81.82
C THR A 333 -15.08 30.00 83.21
N SER A 334 -13.77 29.71 83.32
CA SER A 334 -13.06 29.72 84.61
C SER A 334 -13.04 31.10 85.26
N ILE A 335 -12.87 32.16 84.47
CA ILE A 335 -12.94 33.54 84.98
C ILE A 335 -14.37 33.86 85.44
N THR A 336 -15.39 33.52 84.63
CA THR A 336 -16.81 33.70 85.00
C THR A 336 -17.14 32.95 86.30
N SER A 337 -16.71 31.71 86.46
CA SER A 337 -16.98 30.94 87.67
C SER A 337 -16.26 31.49 88.91
N ILE A 338 -15.04 32.02 88.76
CA ILE A 338 -14.32 32.74 89.83
C ILE A 338 -15.10 34.00 90.24
N PHE A 339 -15.59 34.79 89.27
CA PHE A 339 -16.40 35.98 89.55
C PHE A 339 -17.76 35.65 90.19
N GLU A 340 -18.42 34.58 89.74
CA GLU A 340 -19.66 34.09 90.36
C GLU A 340 -19.42 33.61 91.79
N ALA A 341 -18.34 32.86 92.04
CA ALA A 341 -17.96 32.41 93.37
C ALA A 341 -17.64 33.59 94.30
N MET A 342 -16.93 34.62 93.82
CA MET A 342 -16.68 35.85 94.59
C MET A 342 -17.98 36.63 94.88
N ASN A 343 -18.91 36.72 93.92
CA ASN A 343 -20.21 37.36 94.15
C ASN A 343 -21.07 36.56 95.14
N ALA A 344 -21.07 35.23 95.06
CA ALA A 344 -21.78 34.38 96.01
C ALA A 344 -21.20 34.49 97.42
N GLN A 345 -19.87 34.57 97.56
CA GLN A 345 -19.19 34.78 98.84
C GLN A 345 -19.50 36.16 99.44
N LYS A 346 -19.64 37.20 98.59
CA LYS A 346 -20.04 38.54 99.01
C LYS A 346 -21.50 38.62 99.47
N ASN A 347 -22.41 37.84 98.88
CA ASN A 347 -23.82 37.79 99.29
C ASN A 347 -24.08 36.92 100.53
N ALA A 348 -23.11 36.09 100.94
CA ALA A 348 -23.18 35.23 102.13
C ALA A 348 -22.52 35.84 103.38
N SER A 349 -22.02 37.08 103.29
CA SER A 349 -21.50 37.91 104.39
C SER A 349 -22.43 39.09 104.66
#